data_AF-A0A8S0SIP6-F1
#
_entry.id   AF-A0A8S0SIP6-F1
#
_cell.length_a   1.000
_cell.length_b   1.000
_cell.length_c   1.000
_cell.angle_alpha   90.00
_cell.angle_beta   90.00
_cell.angle_gamma   90.00
#
_symmetry.space_group_name_H-M   'P 1'
#
loop_
_entity.id
_entity.type
_entity.pdbx_description
1 polymer ?
#
loop_
_entity_poly.entity_id
_entity_poly.type
_entity_poly.pdbx_seq_one_letter_code
_entity_poly.pdbx_strand_id
1 'polypeptide(L)'
;MDVGEVGELSEIFQWKGEVPIGLPDWEEQEKLHLGEELSDVLLYLVRLSDICGIDLSKAALRKIELNAIKYPISLCKGSSQKHNQIKTSTETALDAAATDATTSNENGGL
;
A
#
# COMPACT_ATOMS: atom_id res chain seq x y z
N MET A 1 -2.99 -14.32 14.97
CA MET A 1 -2.90 -13.06 14.23
C MET A 1 -3.17 -13.46 12.80
N ASP A 2 -4.44 -13.45 12.41
CA ASP A 2 -4.87 -14.18 11.23
C ASP A 2 -4.67 -13.35 9.96
N VAL A 3 -3.88 -13.91 9.05
CA VAL A 3 -3.82 -13.49 7.65
C VAL A 3 -5.08 -13.98 6.89
N GLY A 4 -5.93 -14.75 7.58
CA GLY A 4 -7.15 -15.38 7.07
C GLY A 4 -8.12 -14.41 6.41
N GLU A 5 -8.40 -13.26 7.03
CA GLU A 5 -9.38 -12.29 6.51
C GLU A 5 -9.06 -11.81 5.08
N VAL A 6 -7.77 -11.63 4.75
CA VAL A 6 -7.36 -11.26 3.39
C VAL A 6 -7.55 -12.42 2.42
N GLY A 7 -7.39 -13.66 2.91
CA GLY A 7 -7.70 -14.89 2.18
C GLY A 7 -9.19 -15.04 1.92
N GLU A 8 -10.02 -14.90 2.95
CA GLU A 8 -11.49 -14.97 2.87
C GLU A 8 -12.04 -13.90 1.91
N LEU A 9 -11.55 -12.65 2.03
CA LEU A 9 -11.85 -11.60 1.06
C LEU A 9 -11.44 -11.98 -0.38
N SER A 10 -10.30 -12.66 -0.57
CA SER A 10 -9.83 -13.08 -1.89
C SER A 10 -10.69 -14.21 -2.47
N GLU A 11 -11.19 -15.11 -1.62
CA GLU A 11 -12.06 -16.23 -2.02
C GLU A 11 -13.38 -15.74 -2.62
N ILE A 12 -13.94 -14.63 -2.13
CA ILE A 12 -15.15 -14.01 -2.69
C ILE A 12 -14.99 -13.72 -4.20
N PHE A 13 -13.81 -13.31 -4.64
CA PHE A 13 -13.55 -12.94 -6.03
C PHE A 13 -13.00 -14.07 -6.89
N GLN A 14 -12.56 -15.18 -6.28
CA GLN A 14 -11.82 -16.25 -6.97
C GLN A 14 -12.57 -16.84 -8.17
N TRP A 15 -13.90 -16.82 -8.15
CA TRP A 15 -14.76 -17.39 -9.20
C TRP A 15 -15.60 -16.36 -9.96
N LYS A 16 -15.44 -15.06 -9.67
CA LYS A 16 -16.30 -13.99 -10.20
C LYS A 16 -15.82 -13.37 -11.52
N GLY A 17 -14.64 -13.74 -12.02
CA GLY A 17 -14.11 -13.21 -13.29
C GLY A 17 -13.88 -11.69 -13.25
N GLU A 18 -14.10 -11.00 -14.38
CA GLU A 18 -14.08 -9.54 -14.40
C GLU A 18 -15.33 -9.00 -13.69
N VAL A 19 -15.12 -8.30 -12.57
CA VAL A 19 -16.20 -7.75 -11.76
C VAL A 19 -16.47 -6.29 -12.15
N PRO A 20 -17.68 -5.95 -12.64
CA PRO A 20 -18.03 -4.58 -13.01
C PRO A 20 -18.09 -3.66 -11.79
N ILE A 21 -17.78 -2.37 -12.03
CA ILE A 21 -17.87 -1.33 -11.00
C ILE A 21 -19.29 -1.27 -10.45
N GLY A 22 -19.41 -1.22 -9.12
CA GLY A 22 -20.70 -1.11 -8.44
C GLY A 22 -21.43 -2.44 -8.25
N LEU A 23 -20.86 -3.57 -8.68
CA LEU A 23 -21.39 -4.91 -8.44
C LEU A 23 -22.89 -5.07 -8.85
N PRO A 24 -23.31 -4.65 -10.06
CA PRO A 24 -24.71 -4.70 -10.49
C PRO A 24 -25.30 -6.11 -10.49
N ASP A 25 -24.48 -7.14 -10.75
CA ASP A 25 -24.90 -8.55 -10.85
C ASP A 25 -24.79 -9.31 -9.52
N TRP A 26 -24.56 -8.60 -8.40
CA TRP A 26 -24.41 -9.20 -7.08
C TRP A 26 -25.69 -9.04 -6.27
N GLU A 27 -26.06 -10.11 -5.58
CA GLU A 27 -27.15 -10.09 -4.61
C GLU A 27 -26.77 -9.24 -3.38
N GLU A 28 -27.77 -8.69 -2.69
CA GLU A 28 -27.51 -7.83 -1.51
C GLU A 28 -26.78 -8.58 -0.40
N GLN A 29 -27.05 -9.87 -0.22
CA GLN A 29 -26.33 -10.71 0.74
C GLN A 29 -24.85 -10.88 0.38
N GLU A 30 -24.50 -10.94 -0.91
CA GLU A 30 -23.09 -11.04 -1.35
C GLU A 30 -22.36 -9.73 -1.09
N LYS A 31 -23.02 -8.59 -1.31
CA LYS A 31 -22.45 -7.26 -1.00
C LYS A 31 -22.29 -7.05 0.50
N LEU A 32 -23.24 -7.55 1.31
CA LEU A 32 -23.16 -7.50 2.76
C LEU A 32 -21.94 -8.30 3.24
N HIS A 33 -21.81 -9.55 2.80
CA HIS A 33 -20.69 -10.41 3.15
C HIS A 33 -19.34 -9.81 2.71
N LEU A 34 -19.25 -9.27 1.49
CA LEU A 34 -18.07 -8.52 1.05
C LEU A 34 -17.75 -7.34 1.98
N GLY A 35 -18.77 -6.63 2.47
CA GLY A 35 -18.61 -5.54 3.42
C GLY A 35 -18.07 -5.99 4.77
N GLU A 36 -18.45 -7.18 5.25
CA GLU A 36 -17.95 -7.79 6.48
C GLU A 36 -16.45 -8.10 6.33
N GLU A 37 -16.06 -8.82 5.28
CA GLU A 37 -14.64 -9.16 5.04
C GLU A 37 -13.75 -7.92 4.85
N LEU A 38 -14.25 -6.90 4.14
CA LEU A 38 -13.53 -5.62 4.01
C LEU A 38 -13.36 -4.92 5.37
N SER A 39 -14.37 -5.02 6.24
CA SER A 39 -14.34 -4.43 7.57
C SER A 39 -13.36 -5.16 8.48
N ASP A 40 -13.30 -6.48 8.42
CA ASP A 40 -12.39 -7.29 9.24
C ASP A 40 -10.93 -7.02 8.86
N VAL A 41 -10.62 -6.91 7.57
CA VAL A 41 -9.29 -6.48 7.10
C VAL A 41 -8.94 -5.08 7.61
N LEU A 42 -9.88 -4.13 7.55
CA LEU A 42 -9.66 -2.76 8.03
C LEU A 42 -9.40 -2.71 9.54
N LEU A 43 -10.24 -3.38 10.33
CA LEU A 43 -10.12 -3.43 11.78
C LEU A 43 -8.82 -4.09 12.22
N TYR A 44 -8.42 -5.14 11.51
CA TYR A 44 -7.11 -5.76 11.70
C TYR A 44 -5.96 -4.76 11.47
N LEU A 45 -5.99 -3.99 10.37
CA LEU A 45 -4.96 -3.00 10.07
C LEU A 45 -4.89 -1.89 11.12
N VAL A 46 -6.04 -1.40 11.59
CA VAL A 46 -6.10 -0.39 12.66
C VAL A 46 -5.47 -0.97 13.94
N ARG A 47 -5.86 -2.18 14.34
CA ARG A 47 -5.33 -2.83 15.54
C ARG A 47 -3.83 -3.09 15.45
N LEU A 48 -3.37 -3.56 14.29
CA LEU A 48 -1.95 -3.77 14.03
C LEU A 48 -1.16 -2.45 14.10
N SER A 49 -1.71 -1.36 13.56
CA SER A 49 -1.05 -0.05 13.64
C SER A 49 -0.87 0.44 15.07
N ASP A 50 -1.87 0.22 15.93
CA ASP A 50 -1.78 0.57 17.35
C ASP A 50 -0.69 -0.25 18.05
N ILE A 51 -0.64 -1.56 17.79
CA ILE A 51 0.37 -2.46 18.37
C ILE A 51 1.78 -2.07 17.92
N CYS A 52 1.94 -1.69 16.66
CA CYS A 52 3.24 -1.28 16.10
C CYS A 52 3.61 0.17 16.41
N GLY A 53 2.73 0.96 17.02
CA GLY A 53 2.95 2.39 17.26
C GLY A 53 3.02 3.22 15.98
N ILE A 54 2.32 2.79 14.92
CA ILE A 54 2.29 3.46 13.62
C ILE A 54 1.03 4.33 13.55
N ASP A 55 1.20 5.62 13.22
CA ASP A 55 0.08 6.48 12.86
C ASP A 55 -0.39 6.12 11.45
N LEU A 56 -1.39 5.24 11.38
CA LEU A 56 -1.93 4.72 10.12
C LEU A 56 -2.49 5.84 9.23
N SER A 57 -3.09 6.87 9.81
CA SER A 57 -3.63 8.01 9.06
C SER A 57 -2.51 8.80 8.36
N LYS A 58 -1.43 9.13 9.07
CA LYS A 58 -0.26 9.78 8.47
C LYS A 58 0.40 8.89 7.40
N ALA A 59 0.52 7.60 7.67
CA ALA A 59 1.11 6.65 6.72
C ALA A 59 0.29 6.57 5.42
N ALA A 60 -1.05 6.52 5.52
CA ALA A 60 -1.95 6.51 4.38
C ALA A 60 -1.84 7.80 3.54
N LEU A 61 -1.84 8.97 4.19
CA LEU A 61 -1.67 10.26 3.50
C LEU A 61 -0.34 10.34 2.76
N ARG A 62 0.76 9.94 3.42
CA ARG A 62 2.09 9.90 2.80
C ARG A 62 2.11 8.98 1.58
N LYS A 63 1.42 7.84 1.66
CA LYS A 63 1.32 6.89 0.54
C LYS A 63 0.55 7.46 -0.64
N ILE A 64 -0.51 8.23 -0.41
CA ILE A 64 -1.27 8.93 -1.46
C ILE A 64 -0.38 9.94 -2.19
N GLU A 65 0.39 10.76 -1.47
CA GLU A 65 1.34 11.71 -2.07
C GLU A 65 2.39 11.01 -2.94
N LEU A 66 2.98 9.92 -2.43
CA LEU A 66 3.94 9.11 -3.18
C LEU A 66 3.32 8.49 -4.43
N ASN A 67 2.07 8.03 -4.34
CA ASN A 67 1.34 7.50 -5.49
C ASN A 67 1.07 8.58 -6.55
N ALA A 68 0.77 9.82 -6.15
CA ALA A 68 0.57 10.93 -7.08
C ALA A 68 1.85 11.28 -7.87
N ILE A 69 3.02 11.16 -7.23
CA ILE A 69 4.32 11.31 -7.89
C ILE A 69 4.59 10.13 -8.83
N LYS A 70 4.29 8.89 -8.37
CA LYS A 70 4.55 7.67 -9.14
C LYS A 70 3.61 7.51 -10.35
N TYR A 71 2.38 8.01 -10.27
CA TYR A 71 1.36 7.94 -11.31
C TYR A 71 0.78 9.34 -11.61
N PRO A 72 1.52 10.20 -12.33
CA PRO A 72 1.04 11.51 -12.70
C PRO A 72 -0.22 11.41 -13.58
N ILE A 73 -1.22 12.26 -13.31
CA ILE A 73 -2.50 12.28 -14.04
C ILE A 73 -2.28 12.51 -15.56
N SER A 74 -1.23 13.23 -15.95
CA SER A 74 -0.85 13.43 -17.36
C SER A 74 -0.47 12.14 -18.09
N LEU A 75 -0.06 11.09 -17.37
CA LEU A 75 0.23 9.76 -17.92
C LEU A 75 -0.97 8.80 -17.82
N CYS A 76 -2.03 9.17 -17.09
CA CYS A 76 -3.20 8.31 -16.83
C CYS A 76 -4.47 8.70 -17.61
N LYS A 77 -4.46 9.84 -18.32
CA LYS A 77 -5.56 10.23 -19.21
C LYS A 77 -5.48 9.48 -20.55
N GLY A 78 -5.97 8.24 -20.56
CA GLY A 78 -6.45 7.61 -21.80
C GLY A 78 -5.55 6.54 -22.41
N SER A 79 -5.07 5.57 -21.64
CA SER A 79 -4.57 4.34 -22.27
C SER A 79 -4.74 3.13 -21.35
N SER A 80 -5.76 2.32 -21.62
CA SER A 80 -5.79 0.88 -21.28
C SER A 80 -4.77 0.09 -22.12
N GLN A 81 -3.67 0.69 -22.58
CA GLN A 81 -2.63 -0.02 -23.32
C GLN A 81 -1.28 0.02 -22.60
N LYS A 82 -0.92 -1.19 -22.18
CA LYS A 82 0.43 -1.75 -22.02
C LYS A 82 1.38 -1.00 -21.09
N HIS A 83 1.48 -1.60 -19.90
CA HIS A 83 2.63 -1.59 -19.00
C HIS A 83 3.95 -1.52 -19.77
N ASN A 84 4.58 -0.35 -19.84
CA ASN A 84 5.97 -0.22 -20.23
C ASN A 84 6.72 0.52 -19.13
N GLN A 85 7.43 -0.27 -18.33
CA GLN A 85 8.65 0.08 -17.61
C GLN A 85 8.58 1.34 -16.72
N ILE A 86 8.18 1.15 -15.46
CA ILE A 86 8.61 2.04 -14.38
C ILE A 86 9.88 1.44 -13.79
N LYS A 87 11.04 1.79 -14.37
CA LYS A 87 12.33 1.67 -13.68
C LYS A 87 12.79 3.06 -13.28
N THR A 88 13.48 3.11 -12.14
CA THR A 88 14.23 4.24 -11.54
C THR A 88 13.33 5.33 -10.94
N SER A 89 13.37 5.70 -9.66
CA SER A 89 14.55 5.86 -8.79
C SER A 89 14.16 5.81 -7.30
N THR A 90 14.22 4.64 -6.65
CA THR A 90 14.13 4.54 -5.17
C THR A 90 15.43 4.10 -4.50
N GLU A 91 16.49 3.82 -5.25
CA GLU A 91 17.80 3.44 -4.69
C GLU A 91 18.66 4.62 -4.21
N THR A 92 18.39 5.87 -4.62
CA THR A 92 19.29 7.00 -4.32
C THR A 92 19.01 7.69 -2.97
N ALA A 93 17.90 7.40 -2.30
CA ALA A 93 17.52 8.10 -1.06
C ALA A 93 17.97 7.40 0.25
N LEU A 94 18.46 6.16 0.18
CA LEU A 94 18.95 5.42 1.37
C LEU A 94 20.46 5.63 1.63
N ASP A 95 21.24 5.98 0.60
CA ASP A 95 22.70 6.18 0.75
C ASP A 95 23.09 7.57 1.28
N ALA A 96 22.22 8.57 1.13
CA ALA A 96 22.49 9.95 1.57
C ALA A 96 22.35 10.16 3.09
N ALA A 97 21.74 9.21 3.82
CA ALA A 97 21.58 9.28 5.27
C ALA A 97 22.68 8.53 6.04
N ALA A 98 23.54 7.76 5.35
CA ALA A 98 24.56 6.92 5.97
C ALA A 98 25.97 7.56 6.03
N THR A 99 26.17 8.75 5.46
CA THR A 99 27.50 9.37 5.32
C THR A 99 27.83 10.46 6.35
N ASP A 100 26.96 10.73 7.34
CA ASP A 100 27.18 11.80 8.34
C ASP A 100 27.62 11.29 9.73
N ALA A 101 27.99 10.00 9.87
CA ALA A 101 28.27 9.40 11.18
C ALA A 101 29.71 8.88 11.43
N THR A 102 30.68 9.06 10.51
CA THR A 102 32.02 8.42 10.68
C THR A 102 33.22 9.33 10.41
N THR A 103 33.23 10.60 10.84
CA THR A 103 34.49 11.38 10.79
C THR A 103 34.66 12.29 12.00
N SER A 104 35.01 11.70 13.14
CA SER A 104 35.69 12.38 14.25
C SER A 104 36.33 11.36 15.20
N ASN A 105 37.44 10.74 14.81
CA ASN A 105 38.46 10.37 15.79
C ASN A 105 39.84 10.20 15.15
N GLU A 106 40.48 11.31 14.82
CA GLU A 106 41.94 11.37 14.65
C GLU A 106 42.45 12.65 15.32
N ASN A 107 43.03 12.52 16.53
CA ASN A 107 44.36 13.02 16.91
C ASN A 107 44.51 13.48 18.37
N GLY A 108 45.58 12.96 18.99
CA GLY A 108 46.27 13.51 20.17
C GLY A 108 46.49 12.43 21.23
N GLY A 109 47.68 11.91 21.51
CA GLY A 109 49.04 12.41 21.28
C GLY A 109 49.83 12.25 22.58
N LEU A 110 51.12 11.88 22.43
CA LEU A 110 52.18 11.65 23.42
C LEU A 110 52.33 10.21 23.94
#